data_AF-A0A2D4IZ12-F1
#
_entry.id   AF-A0A2D4IZ12-F1
#
_cell.length_a   1.000
_cell.length_b   1.000
_cell.length_c   1.000
_cell.angle_alpha   90.00
_cell.angle_beta   90.00
_cell.angle_gamma   90.00
#
_symmetry.space_group_name_H-M   'P 1'
#
loop_
_entity.id
_entity.type
_entity.pdbx_description
1 polymer ?
#
loop_
_entity_poly.entity_id
_entity_poly.type
_entity_poly.pdbx_seq_one_letter_code
_entity_poly.pdbx_strand_id
1 'polypeptide(L)'
;LVEVMANILAEALEITIEKMKDGMDETFRVYTRYAIRNKLPREVHITFTKKTIKTQILQATRDKTFKYKEKEITTLKQISRRIRDIRREYSFLNKELLKRGINYR
;
A
#
# COMPACT_ATOMS: atom_id res chain seq x y z
N LEU A 1 7.26 -9.95 12.52
CA LEU A 1 6.95 -9.10 11.34
C LEU A 1 5.57 -8.49 11.47
N VAL A 2 4.57 -9.33 11.80
CA VAL A 2 3.20 -8.92 12.18
C VAL A 2 3.20 -7.76 13.17
N GLU A 3 3.93 -7.87 14.28
CA GLU A 3 3.93 -6.86 15.34
C GLU A 3 4.46 -5.48 14.91
N VAL A 4 5.55 -5.45 14.14
CA VAL A 4 6.10 -4.19 13.61
C VAL A 4 5.11 -3.54 12.64
N MET A 5 4.46 -4.34 11.78
CA MET A 5 3.48 -3.81 10.82
C MET A 5 2.19 -3.37 11.51
N ALA A 6 1.74 -4.11 12.52
CA ALA A 6 0.59 -3.73 13.34
C ALA A 6 0.86 -2.39 14.04
N ASN A 7 2.05 -2.18 14.58
CA ASN A 7 2.40 -0.90 15.23
C ASN A 7 2.35 0.28 14.25
N ILE A 8 2.95 0.15 13.06
CA ILE A 8 2.95 1.21 12.04
C ILE A 8 1.52 1.55 11.58
N LEU A 9 0.69 0.52 11.36
CA LEU A 9 -0.68 0.71 10.89
C LEU A 9 -1.62 1.20 12.00
N ALA A 10 -1.40 0.76 13.23
CA ALA A 10 -2.14 1.20 14.42
C ALA A 10 -1.88 2.68 14.72
N GLU A 11 -0.62 3.11 14.67
CA GLU A 11 -0.22 4.52 14.81
C GLU A 11 -0.89 5.39 13.74
N ALA A 12 -0.90 4.93 12.49
CA ALA A 12 -1.52 5.65 11.38
C ALA A 12 -3.04 5.82 11.49
N LEU A 13 -3.74 4.81 12.04
CA LEU A 13 -5.18 4.80 12.18
C LEU A 13 -5.66 5.24 13.57
N GLU A 14 -4.75 5.51 14.50
CA GLU A 14 -5.04 5.83 15.91
C GLU A 14 -5.89 4.72 16.59
N ILE A 15 -5.61 3.45 16.24
CA ILE A 15 -6.30 2.26 16.78
C ILE A 15 -5.34 1.50 17.71
N THR A 16 -5.87 0.67 18.62
CA THR A 16 -5.07 -0.23 19.44
C THR A 16 -4.37 -1.31 18.59
N ILE A 17 -3.15 -1.69 19.00
CA ILE A 17 -2.32 -2.69 18.29
C ILE A 17 -3.03 -4.04 18.20
N GLU A 18 -3.77 -4.43 19.25
CA GLU A 18 -4.52 -5.70 19.31
C GLU A 18 -5.60 -5.79 18.24
N LYS A 19 -6.43 -4.74 18.11
CA LYS A 19 -7.46 -4.68 17.06
C LYS A 19 -6.85 -4.73 15.66
N MET A 20 -5.65 -4.14 15.49
CA MET A 20 -4.94 -4.19 14.22
C MET A 20 -4.40 -5.59 13.93
N LYS A 21 -3.86 -6.28 14.94
CA LYS A 21 -3.42 -7.68 14.82
C LYS A 21 -4.58 -8.61 14.43
N ASP A 22 -5.75 -8.45 15.04
CA ASP A 22 -6.94 -9.25 14.70
C ASP A 22 -7.46 -9.01 13.28
N GLY A 23 -7.22 -7.82 12.73
CA GLY A 23 -7.61 -7.45 11.37
C GLY A 23 -6.63 -7.93 10.29
N MET A 24 -5.43 -8.35 10.69
CA MET A 24 -4.37 -8.84 9.81
C MET A 24 -4.42 -10.37 9.75
N ASP A 25 -4.39 -10.91 8.55
CA ASP A 25 -4.48 -12.35 8.33
C ASP A 25 -3.08 -12.93 8.10
N GLU A 26 -2.50 -12.68 6.92
CA GLU A 26 -1.14 -13.10 6.59
C GLU A 26 -0.22 -11.89 6.39
N THR A 27 1.02 -12.00 6.88
CA THR A 27 2.08 -11.03 6.58
C THR A 27 3.33 -11.74 6.11
N PHE A 28 3.83 -11.36 4.93
CA PHE A 28 5.05 -11.95 4.39
C PHE A 28 5.85 -10.95 3.58
N ARG A 29 7.16 -11.22 3.47
CA ARG A 29 8.07 -10.47 2.60
C ARG A 29 8.11 -11.10 1.23
N VAL A 30 8.00 -10.29 0.19
CA VAL A 30 8.09 -10.75 -1.20
C VAL A 30 9.53 -10.67 -1.67
N TYR A 31 10.02 -11.79 -2.19
CA TYR A 31 11.36 -11.92 -2.75
C TYR A 31 11.31 -11.76 -4.26
N THR A 32 11.55 -10.55 -4.74
CA THR A 32 11.71 -10.29 -6.18
C THR A 32 13.19 -10.24 -6.55
N ARG A 33 13.56 -10.84 -7.69
CA ARG A 33 14.93 -10.68 -8.25
C ARG A 33 15.26 -9.21 -8.50
N TYR A 34 14.25 -8.41 -8.83
CA TYR A 34 14.39 -6.98 -9.02
C TYR A 34 14.92 -6.28 -7.77
N ALA A 35 14.34 -6.55 -6.59
CA ALA A 35 14.79 -5.92 -5.35
C ALA A 35 16.23 -6.30 -5.01
N ILE A 36 16.61 -7.57 -5.21
CA ILE A 36 17.96 -8.07 -4.97
C ILE A 36 18.96 -7.40 -5.92
N ARG A 37 18.67 -7.39 -7.22
CA ARG A 37 19.56 -6.82 -8.25
C ARG A 37 19.81 -5.32 -8.03
N ASN A 38 18.77 -4.58 -7.63
CA ASN A 38 18.84 -3.13 -7.44
C ASN A 38 19.15 -2.71 -5.99
N LYS A 39 19.46 -3.65 -5.09
CA LYS A 39 19.73 -3.38 -3.66
C LYS A 39 18.60 -2.60 -2.96
N LEU A 40 17.35 -2.86 -3.35
CA LEU A 40 16.16 -2.22 -2.77
C LEU A 40 15.64 -2.98 -1.55
N PRO A 41 14.99 -2.30 -0.59
CA PRO A 41 14.30 -2.96 0.51
C PRO A 41 13.19 -3.87 -0.02
N ARG A 42 12.99 -5.01 0.64
CA ARG A 42 11.97 -6.01 0.24
C ARG A 42 10.58 -5.51 0.57
N GLU A 43 9.66 -5.71 -0.36
CA GLU A 43 8.25 -5.40 -0.17
C GLU A 43 7.62 -6.34 0.87
N VAL A 44 6.67 -5.81 1.65
CA VAL A 44 5.88 -6.59 2.61
C VAL A 44 4.44 -6.57 2.13
N HIS A 45 3.88 -7.77 1.97
CA HIS A 45 2.48 -7.97 1.66
C HIS A 45 1.72 -8.33 2.92
N ILE A 46 0.57 -7.71 3.06
CA ILE A 46 -0.34 -7.89 4.19
C ILE A 46 -1.71 -8.22 3.59
N THR A 47 -2.24 -9.40 3.92
CA THR A 47 -3.65 -9.72 3.69
C THR A 47 -4.43 -9.29 4.92
N PHE A 48 -5.64 -8.80 4.68
CA PHE A 48 -6.53 -8.31 5.74
C PHE A 48 -7.80 -9.13 5.70
N THR A 49 -8.30 -9.50 6.88
CA THR A 49 -9.53 -10.27 7.05
C THR A 49 -10.75 -9.51 6.49
N LYS A 50 -10.76 -8.18 6.68
CA LYS A 50 -11.84 -7.29 6.22
C LYS A 50 -11.35 -6.31 5.15
N LYS A 51 -12.09 -6.22 4.04
CA LYS A 51 -11.84 -5.24 2.97
C LYS A 51 -12.01 -3.78 3.43
N THR A 52 -12.82 -3.54 4.46
CA THR A 52 -13.04 -2.21 5.05
C THR A 52 -11.74 -1.62 5.58
N ILE A 53 -11.00 -2.39 6.40
CA ILE A 53 -9.71 -2.00 6.98
C ILE A 53 -8.71 -1.64 5.87
N LYS A 54 -8.59 -2.50 4.86
CA LYS A 54 -7.74 -2.23 3.69
C LYS A 54 -8.09 -0.91 2.99
N THR A 55 -9.37 -0.57 2.92
CA THR A 55 -9.85 0.63 2.22
C THR A 55 -9.60 1.89 3.05
N GLN A 56 -9.82 1.81 4.36
CA GLN A 56 -9.47 2.87 5.32
C GLN A 56 -7.98 3.17 5.32
N ILE A 57 -7.12 2.14 5.32
CA ILE A 57 -5.66 2.32 5.22
C ILE A 57 -5.30 3.03 3.91
N LEU A 58 -5.89 2.64 2.78
CA LEU A 58 -5.62 3.27 1.48
C LEU A 58 -6.17 4.71 1.36
N GLN A 59 -7.11 5.10 2.20
CA GLN A 59 -7.59 6.48 2.31
C GLN A 59 -6.65 7.27 3.22
N ALA A 60 -6.35 6.75 4.40
CA ALA A 60 -5.42 7.36 5.35
C ALA A 60 -4.04 7.65 4.74
N THR A 61 -3.55 6.79 3.83
CA THR A 61 -2.25 6.98 3.16
C THR A 61 -2.25 8.07 2.10
N ARG A 62 -3.44 8.51 1.64
CA ARG A 62 -3.56 9.67 0.76
C ARG A 62 -3.42 10.95 1.56
N ASP A 63 -3.98 10.97 2.76
CA ASP A 63 -4.07 12.16 3.61
C ASP A 63 -2.84 12.33 4.50
N LYS A 64 -2.28 11.21 4.99
CA LYS A 64 -1.13 11.15 5.91
C LYS A 64 -0.02 10.30 5.30
N THR A 65 1.21 10.81 5.33
CA THR A 65 2.42 10.04 4.99
C THR A 65 2.79 9.10 6.14
N PHE A 66 2.93 7.80 5.88
CA PHE A 66 3.38 6.85 6.88
C PHE A 66 4.88 6.96 7.10
N LYS A 67 5.32 7.01 8.36
CA LYS A 67 6.73 7.07 8.72
C LYS A 67 7.07 5.90 9.65
N TYR A 68 8.25 5.34 9.45
CA TYR A 68 8.84 4.35 10.37
C TYR A 68 10.30 4.68 10.57
N LYS A 69 10.71 4.91 11.82
CA LYS A 69 12.08 5.36 12.16
C LYS A 69 12.52 6.52 11.26
N GLU A 70 11.66 7.53 11.14
CA GLU A 70 11.87 8.76 10.35
C GLU A 70 11.90 8.57 8.82
N LYS A 71 11.79 7.32 8.33
CA LYS A 71 11.73 7.04 6.89
C LYS A 71 10.29 6.92 6.43
N GLU A 72 9.98 7.56 5.32
CA GLU A 72 8.67 7.49 4.70
C GLU A 72 8.43 6.10 4.08
N ILE A 73 7.26 5.54 4.35
CA ILE A 73 6.80 4.28 3.78
C ILE A 73 5.74 4.61 2.73
N THR A 74 5.97 4.14 1.51
CA THR A 74 4.94 4.15 0.47
C THR A 74 4.08 2.90 0.57
N THR A 75 2.78 3.06 0.74
CA THR A 75 1.81 1.97 0.67
C THR A 75 1.17 1.88 -0.71
N LEU A 76 1.08 0.67 -1.27
CA LEU A 76 0.46 0.45 -2.57
C LEU A 76 -0.59 -0.66 -2.49
N LYS A 77 -1.66 -0.52 -3.27
CA LYS A 77 -2.62 -1.61 -3.47
C LYS A 77 -2.01 -2.66 -4.39
N GLN A 78 -2.02 -3.92 -3.95
CA GLN A 78 -1.65 -5.04 -4.82
C GLN A 78 -2.64 -5.17 -5.98
N ILE A 79 -2.11 -5.08 -7.21
CA ILE A 79 -2.87 -5.18 -8.46
C ILE A 79 -2.23 -6.29 -9.31
N SER A 80 -3.07 -7.18 -9.84
CA SER A 80 -2.68 -8.23 -10.78
C SER A 80 -1.96 -7.65 -11.98
N ARG A 81 -0.97 -8.40 -12.50
CA ARG A 81 -0.15 -7.98 -13.63
C ARG A 81 -0.98 -7.64 -14.86
N ARG A 82 -1.97 -8.48 -15.22
CA ARG A 82 -2.87 -8.24 -16.37
C ARG A 82 -3.54 -6.87 -16.30
N ILE A 83 -4.08 -6.52 -15.14
CA ILE A 83 -4.74 -5.22 -14.93
C ILE A 83 -3.72 -4.07 -14.98
N ARG A 84 -2.50 -4.29 -14.46
CA ARG A 84 -1.43 -3.30 -14.50
C ARG A 84 -0.99 -2.97 -15.91
N ASP A 85 -0.91 -3.97 -16.78
CA ASP A 85 -0.51 -3.79 -18.18
C ASP A 85 -1.59 -3.03 -18.95
N ILE A 86 -2.88 -3.38 -18.77
CA ILE A 86 -4.00 -2.61 -19.33
C ILE A 86 -3.96 -1.15 -18.86
N ARG A 87 -3.73 -0.89 -17.57
CA ARG A 87 -3.63 0.50 -17.05
C ARG A 87 -2.47 1.29 -17.64
N ARG A 88 -1.38 0.63 -18.01
CA ARG A 88 -0.22 1.28 -18.65
C ARG A 88 -0.56 1.73 -20.06
N GLU A 89 -1.29 0.91 -20.81
CA GLU A 89 -1.75 1.21 -22.17
C GLU A 89 -2.58 2.51 -22.19
N TYR A 90 -3.55 2.63 -21.29
CA TYR A 90 -4.41 3.83 -21.20
C TYR A 90 -3.82 4.98 -20.37
N SER A 91 -2.55 4.92 -19.98
CA SER A 91 -1.95 5.97 -19.14
C SER A 91 -1.91 7.35 -19.82
N PHE A 92 -1.95 7.41 -21.15
CA PHE A 92 -1.98 8.66 -21.90
C PHE A 92 -3.29 9.42 -21.66
N LEU A 93 -4.42 8.71 -21.58
CA LEU A 93 -5.74 9.29 -21.41
C LEU A 93 -5.84 10.02 -20.07
N ASN A 94 -5.32 9.42 -19.00
CA ASN A 94 -5.26 10.08 -17.69
C ASN A 94 -4.46 11.39 -17.73
N LYS A 95 -3.38 11.45 -18.51
CA LYS A 95 -2.59 12.68 -18.67
C LYS A 95 -3.38 13.76 -19.41
N GLU A 96 -4.15 13.38 -20.44
CA GLU A 96 -5.00 14.33 -21.15
C GLU A 96 -6.17 14.84 -20.32
N LEU A 97 -6.84 13.95 -19.57
CA LEU A 97 -7.95 14.32 -18.68
C LEU A 97 -7.48 15.26 -17.57
N LEU A 98 -6.31 14.98 -16.99
CA LEU A 98 -5.71 15.85 -15.97
C LEU A 98 -5.42 17.26 -16.50
N LYS A 99 -4.92 17.38 -17.74
CA LYS A 99 -4.71 18.69 -18.39
C LYS A 99 -6.01 19.49 -18.54
N ARG A 100 -7.14 18.80 -18.69
CA ARG A 100 -8.47 19.41 -18.82
C ARG A 100 -9.14 19.68 -17.46
N GLY A 101 -8.43 19.44 -16.35
CA GLY A 101 -8.98 19.59 -14.99
C GLY A 101 -9.99 18.51 -14.59
N ILE A 102 -10.13 17.44 -15.39
CA ILE A 102 -11.06 16.34 -15.10
C ILE A 102 -10.32 15.31 -14.24
N ASN A 103 -10.77 15.17 -12.99
CA ASN A 103 -10.17 14.23 -12.05
C ASN A 103 -10.73 12.81 -12.26
N TYR A 104 -10.10 12.05 -13.16
CA TYR A 104 -10.39 10.64 -13.37
C TYR A 104 -9.51 9.80 -12.44
N ARG A 105 -10.02 9.48 -11.24
CA ARG A 105 -9.24 8.77 -10.22
C ARG A 105 -10.06 7.77 -9.40
#